data_AF-N9N057-F1
#
_entry.id   AF-N9N057-F1
#
_cell.length_a   1.000
_cell.length_b   1.000
_cell.length_c   1.000
_cell.angle_alpha   90.00
_cell.angle_beta   90.00
_cell.angle_gamma   90.00
#
_symmetry.space_group_name_H-M   'P 1'
#
loop_
_entity.id
_entity.type
_entity.pdbx_description
1 polymer ?
#
loop_
_entity_poly.entity_id
_entity_poly.type
_entity_poly.pdbx_seq_one_letter_code
_entity_poly.pdbx_strand_id
1 'polypeptide(L)'
;MKKVLCLLSIAVMTSGCTSLQNSQTTTTTIDHLATAGSLNCKSNQICPNVVVEWDKQQKDRLKVDVALTSTYQYYDITAMTFLVDGKSFNYSPTDKTQQKYISKLIPKHSANTFVLPSSFLYELRSAKNVELSIETDKGIIQRSVYTPTQSSTLSKNFARLIASLPKQQPQ
;
A
#
# COMPACT_ATOMS: atom_id res chain seq x y z
N MET A 1 26.90 -52.71 -55.75
CA MET A 1 27.49 -51.36 -55.87
C MET A 1 26.97 -50.47 -54.76
N LYS A 2 27.88 -49.82 -54.01
CA LYS A 2 27.70 -48.65 -53.11
C LYS A 2 26.75 -48.84 -51.90
N LYS A 3 26.97 -48.30 -50.70
CA LYS A 3 28.09 -47.69 -49.97
C LYS A 3 27.59 -47.69 -48.51
N VAL A 4 28.49 -47.95 -47.56
CA VAL A 4 28.27 -47.81 -46.11
C VAL A 4 27.80 -46.39 -45.78
N LEU A 5 26.83 -46.26 -44.87
CA LEU A 5 26.71 -45.06 -44.05
C LEU A 5 26.19 -45.43 -42.65
N CYS A 6 27.14 -45.54 -41.71
CA CYS A 6 26.86 -45.45 -40.28
C CYS A 6 26.21 -44.10 -39.99
N LEU A 7 25.09 -44.10 -39.28
CA LEU A 7 24.60 -42.91 -38.58
C LEU A 7 24.34 -43.28 -37.12
N LEU A 8 25.16 -42.68 -36.27
CA LEU A 8 25.10 -42.70 -34.81
C LEU A 8 23.76 -42.17 -34.34
N SER A 9 22.96 -43.00 -33.67
CA SER A 9 21.82 -42.53 -32.87
C SER A 9 22.33 -42.05 -31.51
N ILE A 10 22.73 -40.79 -31.48
CA ILE A 10 22.97 -40.02 -30.26
C ILE A 10 21.60 -39.70 -29.67
N ALA A 11 21.22 -40.40 -28.59
CA ALA A 11 20.06 -40.08 -27.79
C ALA A 11 20.44 -38.98 -26.79
N VAL A 12 20.10 -37.73 -27.09
CA VAL A 12 20.08 -36.66 -26.08
C VAL A 12 18.88 -35.77 -26.35
N MET A 13 18.26 -35.33 -25.25
CA MET A 13 17.26 -34.26 -25.10
C MET A 13 15.82 -34.73 -25.38
N THR A 14 14.84 -34.56 -24.50
CA THR A 14 14.71 -33.70 -23.31
C THR A 14 13.47 -34.18 -22.55
N SER A 15 13.57 -34.33 -21.24
CA SER A 15 12.40 -34.33 -20.36
C SER A 15 11.79 -32.92 -20.38
N GLY A 16 10.86 -32.70 -21.31
CA GLY A 16 10.02 -31.51 -21.32
C GLY A 16 9.02 -31.57 -20.18
N CYS A 17 9.42 -31.11 -19.01
CA CYS A 17 8.45 -30.64 -18.01
C CYS A 17 7.80 -29.39 -18.61
N THR A 18 6.55 -29.48 -19.05
CA THR A 18 5.76 -28.30 -19.40
C THR A 18 5.44 -27.54 -18.11
N SER A 19 6.44 -26.80 -17.62
CA SER A 19 6.17 -25.61 -16.83
C SER A 19 5.47 -24.65 -17.79
N LEU A 20 4.16 -24.53 -17.64
CA LEU A 20 3.43 -23.36 -18.11
C LEU A 20 4.08 -22.15 -17.44
N GLN A 21 5.11 -21.59 -18.08
CA GLN A 21 5.51 -20.21 -17.85
C GLN A 21 4.36 -19.38 -18.39
N ASN A 22 3.39 -19.15 -17.52
CA ASN A 22 2.47 -18.03 -17.66
C ASN A 22 3.37 -16.81 -17.83
N SER A 23 3.46 -16.33 -19.06
CA SER A 23 4.11 -15.09 -19.39
C SER A 23 3.61 -14.09 -18.37
N GLN A 24 4.53 -13.51 -17.61
CA GLN A 24 4.25 -12.39 -16.74
C GLN A 24 3.75 -11.28 -17.64
N THR A 25 2.44 -11.29 -17.89
CA THR A 25 1.70 -10.11 -18.24
C THR A 25 2.07 -9.13 -17.15
N THR A 26 2.69 -8.03 -17.56
CA THR A 26 2.93 -6.82 -16.78
C THR A 26 1.57 -6.27 -16.37
N THR A 27 0.93 -7.01 -15.49
CA THR A 27 -0.14 -6.55 -14.66
C THR A 27 0.57 -5.54 -13.78
N THR A 28 0.18 -4.27 -13.86
CA THR A 28 0.42 -3.30 -12.79
C THR A 28 -0.39 -3.76 -11.58
N THR A 29 -0.04 -4.94 -11.07
CA THR A 29 -0.54 -5.51 -9.85
C THR A 29 -0.14 -4.57 -8.75
N ILE A 30 -1.10 -4.31 -7.90
CA ILE A 30 -0.93 -3.77 -6.57
C ILE A 30 -0.17 -4.85 -5.77
N ASP A 31 1.08 -5.14 -6.16
CA ASP A 31 1.97 -6.12 -5.49
C ASP A 31 2.46 -5.59 -4.13
N HIS A 32 2.07 -4.35 -3.78
CA HIS A 32 2.33 -3.71 -2.48
C HIS A 32 1.37 -4.15 -1.36
N LEU A 33 0.46 -5.11 -1.59
CA LEU A 33 -0.43 -5.67 -0.57
C LEU A 33 0.32 -6.27 0.64
N ALA A 34 1.60 -6.64 0.50
CA ALA A 34 2.42 -7.14 1.60
C ALA A 34 2.74 -6.08 2.68
N THR A 35 2.47 -4.78 2.43
CA THR A 35 2.69 -3.68 3.40
C THR A 35 1.42 -2.86 3.65
N ALA A 36 0.27 -3.35 3.18
CA ALA A 36 -1.05 -2.80 3.48
C ALA A 36 -1.33 -2.83 5.00
N GLY A 37 -1.32 -1.67 5.64
CA GLY A 37 -1.71 -1.52 7.03
C GLY A 37 -3.21 -1.35 7.13
N SER A 38 -3.93 -2.43 7.47
CA SER A 38 -5.35 -2.29 7.86
C SER A 38 -5.47 -1.47 9.13
N LEU A 39 -6.40 -0.52 9.13
CA LEU A 39 -6.80 0.25 10.31
C LEU A 39 -7.69 -0.58 11.25
N ASN A 40 -7.90 -0.09 12.47
CA ASN A 40 -8.82 -0.69 13.42
C ASN A 40 -10.27 -0.44 12.96
N CYS A 41 -10.88 -1.42 12.29
CA CYS A 41 -12.21 -1.31 11.68
C CYS A 41 -13.21 -2.26 12.33
N LYS A 42 -14.46 -1.80 12.50
CA LYS A 42 -15.58 -2.66 12.89
C LYS A 42 -16.14 -3.39 11.68
N SER A 43 -16.80 -4.52 11.91
CA SER A 43 -17.56 -5.22 10.86
C SER A 43 -18.62 -4.29 10.26
N ASN A 44 -18.90 -4.42 8.95
CA ASN A 44 -19.86 -3.63 8.17
C ASN A 44 -19.52 -2.13 7.99
N GLN A 45 -18.28 -1.73 8.23
CA GLN A 45 -17.80 -0.38 7.90
C GLN A 45 -16.74 -0.44 6.81
N ILE A 46 -16.64 0.62 6.00
CA ILE A 46 -15.52 0.76 5.07
C ILE A 46 -14.24 0.80 5.88
N CYS A 47 -13.31 -0.09 5.54
CA CYS A 47 -12.00 -0.14 6.14
C CYS A 47 -10.97 0.34 5.10
N PRO A 48 -10.39 1.53 5.30
CA PRO A 48 -9.33 2.00 4.43
C PRO A 48 -8.12 1.07 4.51
N ASN A 49 -7.57 0.75 3.35
CA ASN A 49 -6.27 0.15 3.24
C ASN A 49 -5.24 1.27 3.01
N VAL A 50 -4.23 1.35 3.87
CA VAL A 50 -3.22 2.40 3.82
C VAL A 50 -1.84 1.76 3.75
N VAL A 51 -1.07 2.14 2.74
CA VAL A 51 0.33 1.77 2.60
C VAL A 51 1.17 3.00 2.86
N VAL A 52 2.21 2.87 3.67
CA VAL A 52 3.18 3.93 3.90
C VAL A 52 4.59 3.41 3.65
N GLU A 53 5.34 4.14 2.83
CA GLU A 53 6.72 3.84 2.48
C GLU A 53 7.54 5.13 2.32
N TRP A 54 8.85 5.01 2.38
CA TRP A 54 9.74 6.10 1.95
C TRP A 54 9.50 6.39 0.47
N ASP A 55 9.43 7.67 0.11
CA ASP A 55 9.38 8.07 -1.29
C ASP A 55 10.71 7.67 -1.96
N LYS A 56 10.60 6.90 -3.06
CA LYS A 56 11.76 6.33 -3.77
C LYS A 56 12.61 7.38 -4.47
N GLN A 57 12.01 8.52 -4.83
CA GLN A 57 12.67 9.65 -5.47
C GLN A 57 13.20 10.63 -4.43
N GLN A 58 12.44 10.87 -3.35
CA GLN A 58 12.73 11.86 -2.31
C GLN A 58 12.82 11.19 -0.93
N LYS A 59 14.02 10.77 -0.54
CA LYS A 59 14.27 9.98 0.68
C LYS A 59 13.93 10.71 2.00
N ASP A 60 13.61 12.00 1.95
CA ASP A 60 13.17 12.83 3.06
C ASP A 60 11.64 12.92 3.18
N ARG A 61 10.90 12.19 2.33
CA ARG A 61 9.45 12.18 2.28
C ARG A 61 8.89 10.76 2.38
N LEU A 62 7.66 10.68 2.85
CA LEU A 62 6.87 9.46 2.88
C LEU A 62 5.80 9.54 1.80
N LYS A 63 5.65 8.46 1.05
CA LYS A 63 4.50 8.26 0.19
C LYS A 63 3.46 7.44 0.96
N VAL A 64 2.22 7.93 0.98
CA VAL A 64 1.08 7.27 1.60
C VAL A 64 0.03 7.00 0.53
N ASP A 65 -0.20 5.73 0.23
CA ASP A 65 -1.24 5.30 -0.69
C ASP A 65 -2.47 4.86 0.10
N VAL A 66 -3.63 5.46 -0.20
CA VAL A 66 -4.91 5.17 0.44
C VAL A 66 -5.83 4.51 -0.58
N ALA A 67 -6.45 3.39 -0.20
CA ALA A 67 -7.44 2.70 -1.00
C ALA A 67 -8.73 2.42 -0.19
N LEU A 68 -9.87 2.79 -0.77
CA LEU A 68 -11.20 2.51 -0.26
C LEU A 68 -11.88 1.49 -1.17
N THR A 69 -12.41 0.42 -0.57
CA THR A 69 -13.17 -0.62 -1.28
C THR A 69 -14.61 -0.62 -0.78
N SER A 70 -15.57 -0.56 -1.70
CA SER A 70 -17.00 -0.54 -1.39
C SER A 70 -17.80 -1.32 -2.42
N THR A 71 -18.84 -2.01 -1.98
CA THR A 71 -19.74 -2.75 -2.88
C THR A 71 -20.58 -1.82 -3.75
N TYR A 72 -20.91 -0.62 -3.25
CA TYR A 72 -21.99 0.18 -3.83
C TYR A 72 -21.53 1.46 -4.51
N GLN A 73 -20.48 2.11 -4.00
CA GLN A 73 -20.15 3.49 -4.40
C GLN A 73 -18.65 3.70 -4.59
N TYR A 74 -18.32 4.62 -5.50
CA TYR A 74 -17.01 5.24 -5.54
C TYR A 74 -16.99 6.40 -4.56
N TYR A 75 -15.79 6.68 -4.05
CA TYR A 75 -15.47 7.84 -3.22
C TYR A 75 -14.52 8.73 -4.00
N ASP A 76 -14.71 10.04 -3.91
CA ASP A 76 -13.68 11.01 -4.22
C ASP A 76 -12.94 11.36 -2.93
N ILE A 77 -11.64 11.05 -2.85
CA ILE A 77 -10.77 11.25 -1.70
C ILE A 77 -10.12 12.64 -1.83
N THR A 78 -10.49 13.56 -0.95
CA THR A 78 -10.15 14.98 -1.08
C THR A 78 -9.08 15.45 -0.10
N ALA A 79 -8.98 14.81 1.06
CA ALA A 79 -7.96 15.14 2.06
C ALA A 79 -7.69 13.95 2.99
N MET A 80 -6.53 14.02 3.65
CA MET A 80 -6.14 13.10 4.69
C MET A 80 -5.58 13.87 5.88
N THR A 81 -6.06 13.53 7.07
CA THR A 81 -5.65 14.19 8.31
C THR A 81 -5.23 13.16 9.35
N PHE A 82 -4.05 13.37 9.92
CA PHE A 82 -3.64 12.67 11.13
C PHE A 82 -3.93 13.56 12.35
N LEU A 83 -4.64 13.01 13.34
CA LEU A 83 -4.73 13.58 14.68
C LEU A 83 -3.73 12.84 15.57
N VAL A 84 -2.70 13.53 16.03
CA VAL A 84 -1.66 12.99 16.92
C VAL A 84 -1.78 13.71 18.26
N ASP A 85 -2.25 13.00 19.29
CA ASP A 85 -2.49 13.56 20.63
C ASP A 85 -3.26 14.90 20.62
N GLY A 86 -4.24 15.02 19.70
CA GLY A 86 -5.08 16.20 19.53
C GLY A 86 -4.53 17.26 18.56
N LYS A 87 -3.28 17.15 18.11
CA LYS A 87 -2.68 18.01 17.06
C LYS A 87 -3.03 17.48 15.67
N SER A 88 -3.53 18.36 14.81
CA SER A 88 -3.96 18.01 13.45
C SER A 88 -2.87 18.25 12.41
N PHE A 89 -2.65 17.27 11.54
CA PHE A 89 -1.73 17.31 10.41
C PHE A 89 -2.50 16.97 9.13
N ASN A 90 -2.73 17.98 8.29
CA ASN A 90 -3.59 17.88 7.12
C ASN A 90 -2.76 17.78 5.84
N TYR A 91 -3.17 16.91 4.93
CA TYR A 91 -2.49 16.66 3.67
C TYR A 91 -3.50 16.62 2.52
N SER A 92 -3.18 17.30 1.44
CA SER A 92 -3.89 17.21 0.16
C SER A 92 -3.32 16.07 -0.69
N PRO A 93 -4.15 15.42 -1.51
CA PRO A 93 -3.67 14.38 -2.42
C PRO A 93 -2.75 14.95 -3.49
N THR A 94 -1.87 14.11 -4.04
CA THR A 94 -0.99 14.49 -5.16
C THR A 94 -1.75 14.64 -6.46
N ASP A 95 -2.82 13.89 -6.63
CA ASP A 95 -3.60 13.80 -7.87
C ASP A 95 -5.10 13.68 -7.59
N LYS A 96 -5.89 13.65 -8.67
CA LYS A 96 -7.30 13.29 -8.60
C LYS A 96 -7.46 11.83 -8.19
N THR A 97 -8.54 11.54 -7.46
CA THR A 97 -8.87 10.18 -7.04
C THR A 97 -9.00 9.25 -8.22
N GLN A 98 -8.23 8.15 -8.20
CA GLN A 98 -8.30 7.09 -9.19
C GLN A 98 -9.47 6.17 -8.86
N GLN A 99 -10.35 5.94 -9.83
CA GLN A 99 -11.49 5.04 -9.70
C GLN A 99 -11.34 3.92 -10.72
N LYS A 100 -11.24 2.67 -10.24
CA LYS A 100 -11.15 1.52 -11.12
C LYS A 100 -12.52 0.86 -11.24
N TYR A 101 -13.05 0.81 -12.45
CA TYR A 101 -14.21 -0.01 -12.80
C TYR A 101 -13.74 -1.24 -13.55
N ILE A 102 -13.99 -2.43 -13.01
CA ILE A 102 -13.64 -3.70 -13.66
C ILE A 102 -14.90 -4.40 -14.17
N SER A 103 -15.91 -4.57 -13.32
CA SER A 103 -17.24 -5.07 -13.71
C SER A 103 -18.27 -4.80 -12.61
N LYS A 104 -19.57 -5.02 -12.89
CA LYS A 104 -20.65 -4.89 -11.89
C LYS A 104 -20.52 -5.84 -10.69
N LEU A 105 -19.77 -6.94 -10.83
CA LEU A 105 -19.59 -7.95 -9.79
C LEU A 105 -18.34 -7.72 -8.93
N ILE A 106 -17.51 -6.73 -9.29
CA ILE A 106 -16.29 -6.41 -8.56
C ILE A 106 -16.55 -5.16 -7.71
N PRO A 107 -16.15 -5.16 -6.43
CA PRO A 107 -16.23 -3.98 -5.59
C PRO A 107 -15.63 -2.75 -6.27
N LYS A 108 -16.25 -1.60 -6.03
CA LYS A 108 -15.74 -0.31 -6.47
C LYS A 108 -14.52 0.05 -5.64
N HIS A 109 -13.46 0.44 -6.33
CA HIS A 109 -12.19 0.84 -5.74
C HIS A 109 -11.90 2.31 -6.04
N SER A 110 -11.66 3.08 -4.99
CA SER A 110 -11.15 4.45 -5.04
C SER A 110 -9.78 4.50 -4.40
N ALA A 111 -8.80 5.14 -5.03
CA ALA A 111 -7.45 5.27 -4.51
C ALA A 111 -6.87 6.66 -4.73
N ASN A 112 -6.03 7.10 -3.79
CA ASN A 112 -5.27 8.33 -3.93
C ASN A 112 -3.94 8.23 -3.19
N THR A 113 -2.98 9.08 -3.57
CA THR A 113 -1.63 9.14 -3.02
C THR A 113 -1.41 10.48 -2.34
N PHE A 114 -0.69 10.45 -1.23
CA PHE A 114 -0.30 11.62 -0.44
C PHE A 114 1.20 11.60 -0.19
N VAL A 115 1.78 12.78 -0.02
CA VAL A 115 3.20 12.94 0.31
C VAL A 115 3.32 13.69 1.63
N LEU A 116 3.99 13.06 2.60
CA LEU A 116 4.20 13.59 3.95
C LEU A 116 5.69 13.88 4.15
N PRO A 117 6.05 14.93 4.90
CA PRO A 117 7.44 15.15 5.28
C PRO A 117 7.90 14.07 6.27
N SER A 118 9.16 13.64 6.18
CA SER A 118 9.75 12.71 7.15
C SER A 118 9.71 13.21 8.59
N SER A 119 9.63 14.53 8.78
CA SER A 119 9.50 15.15 10.09
C SER A 119 8.26 14.67 10.85
N PHE A 120 7.20 14.24 10.14
CA PHE A 120 6.01 13.65 10.73
C PHE A 120 6.31 12.39 11.56
N LEU A 121 7.33 11.61 11.20
CA LEU A 121 7.72 10.43 11.97
C LEU A 121 8.23 10.77 13.37
N TYR A 122 8.78 11.98 13.59
CA TYR A 122 9.17 12.42 14.93
C TYR A 122 7.95 12.71 15.81
N GLU A 123 6.88 13.27 15.23
CA GLU A 123 5.62 13.50 15.94
C GLU A 123 5.00 12.16 16.37
N LEU A 124 5.09 11.14 15.51
CA LEU A 124 4.60 9.79 15.83
C LEU A 124 5.46 9.05 16.86
N ARG A 125 6.76 9.34 16.99
CA ARG A 125 7.68 8.60 17.88
C ARG A 125 7.27 8.70 19.35
N SER A 126 6.72 9.84 19.77
CA SER A 126 6.27 10.09 21.14
C SER A 126 4.74 10.05 21.31
N ALA A 127 4.02 9.74 20.23
CA ALA A 127 2.56 9.81 20.23
C ALA A 127 1.93 8.74 21.12
N LYS A 128 0.92 9.13 21.89
CA LYS A 128 0.11 8.17 22.68
C LYS A 128 -1.14 7.74 21.92
N ASN A 129 -1.73 8.65 21.15
CA ASN A 129 -2.93 8.42 20.36
C ASN A 129 -2.74 8.97 18.96
N VAL A 130 -3.07 8.15 17.97
CA VAL A 130 -3.00 8.51 16.56
C VAL A 130 -4.29 8.07 15.90
N GLU A 131 -4.98 9.02 15.29
CA GLU A 131 -6.15 8.80 14.46
C GLU A 131 -5.87 9.26 13.03
N LEU A 132 -6.51 8.59 12.08
CA LEU A 132 -6.47 8.91 10.67
C LEU A 132 -7.89 9.19 10.18
N SER A 133 -8.07 10.36 9.61
CA SER A 133 -9.30 10.78 8.93
C SER A 133 -9.04 10.90 7.44
N ILE A 134 -9.92 10.29 6.65
CA ILE A 134 -9.92 10.41 5.19
C ILE A 134 -11.21 11.14 4.81
N GLU A 135 -11.06 12.33 4.25
CA GLU A 135 -12.19 13.14 3.78
C GLU A 135 -12.59 12.69 2.39
N THR A 136 -13.91 12.55 2.19
CA THR A 136 -14.47 12.18 0.90
C THR A 136 -15.72 12.99 0.58
N ASP A 137 -16.16 12.94 -0.67
CA ASP A 137 -17.46 13.48 -1.10
C ASP A 137 -18.68 12.84 -0.41
N LYS A 138 -18.47 11.72 0.30
CA LYS A 138 -19.50 10.99 1.07
C LYS A 138 -19.32 11.11 2.59
N GLY A 139 -18.47 12.03 3.04
CA GLY A 139 -18.18 12.27 4.45
C GLY A 139 -16.82 11.73 4.89
N ILE A 140 -16.57 11.83 6.20
CA ILE A 140 -15.27 11.55 6.80
C ILE A 140 -15.20 10.10 7.28
N ILE A 141 -14.15 9.39 6.88
CA ILE A 141 -13.83 8.05 7.36
C ILE A 141 -12.68 8.17 8.36
N GLN A 142 -13.02 8.12 9.66
CA GLN A 142 -12.05 8.25 10.75
C GLN A 142 -11.80 6.91 11.44
N ARG A 143 -10.53 6.53 11.61
CA ARG A 143 -10.12 5.29 12.29
C ARG A 143 -8.91 5.53 13.18
N SER A 144 -8.84 4.78 14.27
CA SER A 144 -7.62 4.74 15.09
C SER A 144 -6.51 3.98 14.36
N VAL A 145 -5.33 4.60 14.32
CA VAL A 145 -4.07 3.97 13.91
C VAL A 145 -3.43 3.29 15.11
N TYR A 146 -3.38 3.99 16.25
CA TYR A 146 -2.83 3.48 17.50
C TYR A 146 -3.44 4.22 18.71
N THR A 147 -3.70 3.48 19.78
CA THR A 147 -4.01 3.96 21.13
C THR A 147 -3.20 3.13 22.14
N PRO A 148 -3.10 3.53 23.42
CA PRO A 148 -2.39 2.75 24.43
C PRO A 148 -2.88 1.31 24.60
N THR A 149 -4.12 1.02 24.20
CA THR A 149 -4.76 -0.30 24.34
C THR A 149 -4.93 -1.04 23.02
N GLN A 150 -4.72 -0.38 21.87
CA GLN A 150 -5.00 -0.98 20.56
C GLN A 150 -4.03 -0.46 19.50
N SER A 151 -3.43 -1.37 18.72
CA SER A 151 -2.46 -1.03 17.67
C SER A 151 -2.87 -1.70 16.35
N SER A 152 -2.98 -0.91 15.28
CA SER A 152 -3.35 -1.40 13.95
C SER A 152 -2.16 -2.07 13.22
N THR A 153 -2.37 -2.54 11.98
CA THR A 153 -1.22 -2.96 11.15
C THR A 153 -0.47 -1.75 10.60
N LEU A 154 -1.17 -0.64 10.34
CA LEU A 154 -0.56 0.60 9.88
C LEU A 154 0.42 1.19 10.91
N SER A 155 0.12 1.10 12.21
CA SER A 155 1.05 1.55 13.26
C SER A 155 2.37 0.78 13.22
N LYS A 156 2.36 -0.52 12.92
CA LYS A 156 3.57 -1.33 12.78
C LYS A 156 4.42 -0.88 11.59
N ASN A 157 3.78 -0.47 10.49
CA ASN A 157 4.48 0.08 9.34
C ASN A 157 5.17 1.41 9.71
N PHE A 158 4.47 2.31 10.40
CA PHE A 158 5.08 3.53 10.92
C PHE A 158 6.23 3.24 11.89
N ALA A 159 6.08 2.27 12.79
CA ALA A 159 7.15 1.89 13.73
C ALA A 159 8.43 1.44 13.00
N ARG A 160 8.31 0.67 11.91
CA ARG A 160 9.47 0.30 11.06
C ARG A 160 10.13 1.51 10.42
N LEU A 161 9.35 2.46 9.92
CA LEU A 161 9.88 3.69 9.32
C LEU A 161 10.56 4.58 10.38
N ILE A 162 9.97 4.72 11.57
CA ILE A 162 10.55 5.45 12.70
C ILE A 162 11.89 4.84 13.14
N ALA A 163 11.98 3.50 13.15
CA ALA A 163 13.22 2.78 13.48
C ALA A 163 14.31 2.98 12.42
N SER A 164 13.94 3.29 11.17
CA SER A 164 14.87 3.60 10.08
C SER A 164 15.35 5.05 10.05
N LEU A 165 14.79 5.94 10.88
CA LEU A 165 15.25 7.33 10.97
C LEU A 165 16.71 7.39 11.44
N PRO A 166 17.51 8.34 10.91
CA PRO A 166 18.82 8.63 11.46
C PRO A 166 18.70 8.89 12.97
N LYS A 167 19.62 8.32 13.75
CA LYS A 167 19.72 8.67 15.17
C LYS A 167 20.06 10.16 15.23
N GLN A 168 19.22 10.96 15.88
CA GLN A 168 19.58 12.33 16.20
C GLN A 168 20.86 12.27 17.04
N GLN A 169 21.96 12.79 16.51
CA GLN A 169 23.14 13.03 17.34
C GLN A 169 22.73 14.08 18.37
N PRO A 170 23.01 13.87 19.67
CA PRO A 170 22.83 14.92 20.65
C PRO A 170 23.67 16.12 20.20
N GLN A 171 23.03 17.29 20.08
CA GLN A 171 23.72 18.59 20.03
C GLN A 171 24.32 18.90 21.40
#